data_AF-M1CD21-F1
#
_entry.id   AF-M1CD21-F1
#
_cell.length_a   1.000
_cell.length_b   1.000
_cell.length_c   1.000
_cell.angle_alpha   90.00
_cell.angle_beta   90.00
_cell.angle_gamma   90.00
#
_symmetry.space_group_name_H-M   'P 1'
#
loop_
_entity.id
_entity.type
_entity.pdbx_description
1 polymer ?
#
loop_
_entity_poly.entity_id
_entity_poly.type
_entity_poly.pdbx_seq_one_letter_code
_entity_poly.pdbx_strand_id
1 'polypeptide(L)'
;MDDLKLRKEIFISFPRRDLYPSPKFLSKEEANSIPFSLKELPNLLQRFSFSRNSPEAKVMEETLKVCGIPPIKGETKYCATSPKAMVDFVQEIMGDKTEIKALSTTHFSNSTPLLQKYIILDTPEEVETPKMVACHTMPYAYAIFYCHHTVSKSKVFKVSLGGENGDKVKAIAVCHLDTSEWSPSHVSFRVLGISSGTCPICHFFPSDNLLWVPKFAIAQVI
;
A
#
# COMPACT_ATOMS: atom_id res chain seq x y z
N MET A 1 -0.97 20.84 6.94
CA MET A 1 -1.46 19.63 6.24
C MET A 1 -2.95 19.83 6.05
N ASP A 2 -3.33 20.41 4.91
CA ASP A 2 -4.66 20.98 4.72
C ASP A 2 -5.68 19.99 4.15
N ASP A 3 -5.20 18.84 3.67
CA ASP A 3 -6.00 17.82 3.01
C ASP A 3 -6.71 16.86 3.98
N LEU A 4 -6.25 16.78 5.23
CA LEU A 4 -6.82 15.92 6.27
C LEU A 4 -7.40 16.78 7.40
N LYS A 5 -8.56 17.38 7.16
CA LYS A 5 -9.29 18.20 8.14
C LYS A 5 -10.76 17.80 8.22
N LEU A 6 -11.35 17.95 9.39
CA LEU A 6 -12.78 17.74 9.61
C LEU A 6 -13.62 18.51 8.57
N ARG A 7 -14.68 17.88 8.04
CA ARG A 7 -15.54 18.40 6.95
C ARG A 7 -14.86 18.63 5.61
N LYS A 8 -13.57 18.31 5.43
CA LYS A 8 -12.93 18.37 4.11
C LYS A 8 -13.61 17.39 3.16
N GLU A 9 -13.94 17.88 1.96
CA GLU A 9 -14.45 17.06 0.87
C GLU A 9 -13.29 16.58 0.00
N ILE A 10 -13.31 15.31 -0.38
CA ILE A 10 -12.26 14.70 -1.21
C ILE A 10 -12.92 13.75 -2.22
N PHE A 11 -12.47 13.79 -3.47
CA PHE A 11 -12.86 12.85 -4.51
C PHE A 11 -11.86 11.69 -4.53
N ILE A 12 -12.31 10.50 -4.15
CA ILE A 12 -11.44 9.33 -4.00
C ILE A 12 -12.10 8.12 -4.62
N SER A 13 -11.30 7.33 -5.33
CA SER A 13 -11.65 5.97 -5.73
C SER A 13 -11.27 5.02 -4.59
N PHE A 14 -12.26 4.35 -4.01
CA PHE A 14 -12.09 3.37 -2.93
C PHE A 14 -12.62 2.01 -3.39
N PRO A 15 -12.04 1.42 -4.45
CA PRO A 15 -12.53 0.16 -4.99
C PRO A 15 -12.34 -0.93 -3.93
N ARG A 16 -13.43 -1.63 -3.62
CA ARG A 16 -13.39 -2.75 -2.66
C ARG A 16 -12.87 -4.00 -3.35
N ARG A 17 -11.54 -4.09 -3.47
CA ARG A 17 -10.88 -5.25 -4.09
C ARG A 17 -11.07 -6.53 -3.28
N ASP A 18 -11.35 -6.39 -1.99
CA ASP A 18 -11.69 -7.49 -1.07
C ASP A 18 -13.02 -8.19 -1.38
N LEU A 19 -13.89 -7.60 -2.21
CA LEU A 19 -15.12 -8.25 -2.69
C LEU A 19 -14.87 -9.18 -3.89
N TYR A 20 -13.72 -9.08 -4.55
CA TYR A 20 -13.35 -9.99 -5.64
C TYR A 20 -12.58 -11.20 -5.07
N PRO A 21 -12.58 -12.35 -5.76
CA PRO A 21 -11.74 -13.48 -5.37
C PRO A 21 -10.31 -13.02 -5.17
N SER A 22 -9.82 -13.10 -3.93
CA SER A 22 -8.45 -12.71 -3.63
C SER A 22 -7.50 -13.61 -4.42
N PRO A 23 -6.43 -13.06 -5.01
CA PRO A 23 -5.43 -13.88 -5.66
C PRO A 23 -4.89 -14.91 -4.67
N LYS A 24 -4.64 -16.12 -5.15
CA LYS A 24 -4.19 -17.24 -4.30
C LYS A 24 -2.90 -16.86 -3.58
N PHE A 25 -2.84 -17.08 -2.27
CA PHE A 25 -1.60 -17.04 -1.51
C PHE A 25 -0.81 -18.33 -1.76
N LEU A 26 0.47 -18.19 -2.05
CA LEU A 26 1.40 -19.30 -2.12
C LEU A 26 2.18 -19.41 -0.81
N SER A 27 2.60 -20.62 -0.44
CA SER A 27 3.59 -20.78 0.61
C SER A 27 4.92 -20.14 0.20
N LYS A 28 5.82 -19.92 1.16
CA LYS A 28 7.15 -19.36 0.85
C LYS A 28 7.93 -20.30 -0.08
N GLU A 29 7.81 -21.61 0.13
CA GLU A 29 8.47 -22.65 -0.65
C GLU A 29 7.93 -22.71 -2.08
N GLU A 30 6.60 -22.70 -2.24
CA GLU A 30 5.95 -22.65 -3.55
C GLU A 30 6.36 -21.39 -4.31
N ALA A 31 6.30 -20.21 -3.66
CA ALA A 31 6.64 -18.93 -4.26
C ALA A 31 8.13 -18.88 -4.67
N ASN A 32 9.03 -19.39 -3.83
CA ASN A 32 10.46 -19.44 -4.13
C ASN A 32 10.81 -20.38 -5.30
N SER A 33 9.93 -21.35 -5.61
CA SER A 33 10.08 -22.21 -6.80
C SER A 33 9.69 -21.53 -8.12
N ILE A 34 9.15 -20.30 -8.05
CA ILE A 34 8.71 -19.52 -9.20
C ILE A 34 9.67 -18.35 -9.35
N PRO A 35 10.38 -18.23 -10.50
CA PRO A 35 11.26 -17.09 -10.69
C PRO A 35 10.45 -15.78 -10.72
N PHE A 36 10.93 -14.74 -10.05
CA PHE A 36 10.27 -13.43 -10.02
C PHE A 36 11.18 -12.36 -10.62
N SER A 37 11.23 -12.31 -11.96
CA SER A 37 11.99 -11.29 -12.68
C SER A 37 11.40 -10.99 -14.05
N LEU A 38 11.62 -9.77 -14.55
CA LEU A 38 11.15 -9.36 -15.88
C LEU A 38 11.76 -10.20 -17.01
N LYS A 39 12.99 -10.71 -16.84
CA LYS A 39 13.67 -11.56 -17.82
C LYS A 39 12.95 -12.90 -18.04
N GLU A 40 12.28 -13.38 -17.00
CA GLU A 40 11.55 -14.65 -16.98
C GLU A 40 10.08 -14.50 -17.41
N LEU A 41 9.65 -13.30 -17.83
CA LEU A 41 8.28 -13.04 -18.23
C LEU A 41 7.74 -14.06 -19.26
N PRO A 42 8.47 -14.43 -20.34
CA PRO A 42 7.97 -15.45 -21.28
C PRO A 42 7.68 -16.80 -20.62
N ASN A 43 8.54 -17.25 -19.71
CA ASN A 43 8.38 -18.51 -18.97
C ASN A 43 7.23 -18.44 -17.96
N LEU A 44 7.08 -17.29 -17.30
CA LEU A 44 6.00 -17.04 -16.35
C LEU A 44 4.63 -17.03 -17.04
N LEU A 45 4.51 -16.37 -18.18
CA LEU A 45 3.27 -16.36 -18.97
C LEU A 45 2.89 -17.77 -19.42
N GLN A 46 3.86 -18.59 -19.83
CA GLN A 46 3.60 -19.99 -20.16
C GLN A 46 3.15 -20.79 -18.93
N ARG A 47 3.82 -20.62 -17.77
CA ARG A 47 3.49 -21.33 -16.53
C ARG A 47 2.06 -21.04 -16.05
N PHE A 48 1.59 -19.81 -16.21
CA PHE A 48 0.24 -19.38 -15.82
C PHE A 48 -0.78 -19.42 -16.96
N SER A 49 -0.40 -19.96 -18.13
CA SER A 49 -1.27 -20.08 -19.30
C SER A 49 -1.86 -18.75 -19.79
N PHE A 50 -1.08 -17.66 -19.69
CA PHE A 50 -1.48 -16.35 -20.20
C PHE A 50 -0.91 -16.08 -21.59
N SER A 51 -1.76 -15.59 -22.49
CA SER A 51 -1.35 -15.13 -23.81
C SER A 51 -0.49 -13.88 -23.72
N ARG A 52 0.56 -13.76 -24.54
CA ARG A 52 1.53 -12.63 -24.48
C ARG A 52 0.90 -11.24 -24.58
N ASN A 53 -0.19 -11.11 -25.33
CA ASN A 53 -0.88 -9.82 -25.56
C ASN A 53 -2.11 -9.62 -24.65
N SER A 54 -2.34 -10.53 -23.69
CA SER A 54 -3.47 -10.46 -22.78
C SER A 54 -3.35 -9.28 -21.80
N PRO A 55 -4.47 -8.76 -21.26
CA PRO A 55 -4.44 -7.82 -20.15
C PRO A 55 -3.61 -8.31 -18.96
N GLU A 56 -3.71 -9.60 -18.62
CA GLU A 56 -2.98 -10.24 -17.53
C GLU A 56 -1.46 -10.17 -17.76
N ALA A 57 -1.01 -10.44 -18.99
CA ALA A 57 0.41 -10.37 -19.34
C ALA A 57 0.98 -8.96 -19.19
N LYS A 58 0.23 -7.93 -19.62
CA LYS A 58 0.63 -6.53 -19.49
C LYS A 58 0.75 -6.11 -18.02
N VAL A 59 -0.24 -6.50 -17.23
CA VAL A 59 -0.28 -6.20 -15.79
C VAL A 59 0.86 -6.92 -15.03
N MET A 60 1.15 -8.19 -15.38
CA MET A 60 2.30 -8.91 -14.82
C MET A 60 3.63 -8.26 -15.20
N GLU A 61 3.78 -7.82 -16.44
CA GLU A 61 4.96 -7.10 -16.92
C GLU A 61 5.16 -5.80 -16.14
N GLU A 62 4.10 -5.01 -15.94
CA GLU A 62 4.13 -3.78 -15.16
C GLU A 62 4.52 -4.02 -13.70
N THR A 63 3.92 -5.03 -13.04
CA THR A 63 4.29 -5.43 -11.68
C THR A 63 5.76 -5.80 -11.58
N LEU A 64 6.29 -6.61 -12.51
CA LEU A 64 7.70 -6.99 -12.53
C LEU A 64 8.63 -5.79 -12.76
N LYS A 65 8.23 -4.84 -13.62
CA LYS A 65 8.96 -3.59 -13.83
C LYS A 65 9.02 -2.78 -12.53
N VAL A 66 7.90 -2.51 -11.89
CA VAL A 66 7.82 -1.73 -10.63
C VAL A 66 8.65 -2.39 -9.53
N CYS A 67 8.54 -3.71 -9.38
CA CYS A 67 9.31 -4.48 -8.42
C CYS A 67 10.81 -4.45 -8.70
N GLY A 68 11.21 -4.42 -9.96
CA GLY A 68 12.62 -4.40 -10.39
C GLY A 68 13.30 -3.04 -10.33
N ILE A 69 12.57 -1.94 -10.10
CA ILE A 69 13.17 -0.61 -9.90
C ILE A 69 14.06 -0.67 -8.64
N PRO A 70 15.28 -0.10 -8.61
CA PRO A 70 16.08 -0.02 -7.39
C PRO A 70 15.45 0.94 -6.36
N PRO A 71 15.64 0.74 -5.04
CA PRO A 71 15.16 1.68 -4.03
C PRO A 71 15.83 3.06 -4.17
N ILE A 72 15.09 4.12 -3.80
CA ILE A 72 15.65 5.47 -3.70
C ILE A 72 16.46 5.63 -2.39
N LYS A 73 17.18 6.75 -2.26
CA LYS A 73 17.93 7.05 -1.04
C LYS A 73 17.00 7.10 0.17
N GLY A 74 17.34 6.34 1.21
CA GLY A 74 16.53 6.26 2.43
C GLY A 74 15.26 5.41 2.30
N GLU A 75 15.05 4.72 1.18
CA GLU A 75 14.02 3.70 1.02
C GLU A 75 14.63 2.30 1.16
N THR A 76 13.91 1.42 1.81
CA THR A 76 14.12 -0.03 1.72
C THR A 76 12.83 -0.62 1.18
N LYS A 77 12.90 -1.40 0.10
CA LYS A 77 11.72 -1.98 -0.53
C LYS A 77 11.94 -3.42 -0.94
N TYR A 78 10.85 -4.18 -0.98
CA TYR A 78 10.86 -5.59 -1.29
C TYR A 78 9.51 -6.00 -1.89
N CYS A 79 9.54 -6.72 -3.02
CA CYS A 79 8.33 -7.37 -3.53
C CYS A 79 8.24 -8.78 -2.97
N ALA A 80 7.38 -8.95 -1.96
CA ALA A 80 7.13 -10.22 -1.32
C ALA A 80 6.20 -11.08 -2.17
N THR A 81 6.67 -12.26 -2.58
CA THR A 81 5.92 -13.24 -3.39
C THR A 81 5.09 -14.20 -2.53
N SER A 82 5.10 -14.04 -1.21
CA SER A 82 4.25 -14.79 -0.28
C SER A 82 3.94 -13.97 0.99
N PRO A 83 2.85 -14.28 1.72
CA PRO A 83 2.57 -13.62 3.00
C PRO A 83 3.70 -13.79 4.02
N LYS A 84 4.35 -14.96 4.05
CA LYS A 84 5.48 -15.22 4.94
C LYS A 84 6.67 -14.31 4.61
N ALA A 85 6.99 -14.15 3.32
CA ALA A 85 8.08 -13.26 2.89
C ALA A 85 7.76 -11.78 3.20
N MET A 86 6.49 -11.37 3.12
CA MET A 86 6.05 -10.04 3.53
C MET A 86 6.31 -9.82 5.03
N VAL A 87 5.86 -10.75 5.87
CA VAL A 87 6.05 -10.65 7.33
C VAL A 87 7.54 -10.68 7.70
N ASP A 88 8.34 -11.52 7.02
CA ASP A 88 9.79 -11.59 7.25
C ASP A 88 10.46 -10.23 6.95
N PHE A 89 10.11 -9.58 5.84
CA PHE A 89 10.59 -8.24 5.51
C PHE A 89 10.14 -7.19 6.53
N VAL A 90 8.87 -7.24 6.96
CA VAL A 90 8.37 -6.34 8.00
C VAL A 90 9.17 -6.51 9.29
N GLN A 91 9.44 -7.74 9.71
CA GLN A 91 10.22 -8.02 10.91
C GLN A 91 11.68 -7.59 10.78
N GLU A 92 12.32 -7.78 9.62
CA GLU A 92 13.68 -7.27 9.36
C GLU A 92 13.76 -5.76 9.59
N ILE A 93 12.75 -5.02 9.14
CA ILE A 93 12.68 -3.57 9.34
C ILE A 93 12.33 -3.22 10.79
N MET A 94 11.36 -3.89 11.42
CA MET A 94 10.91 -3.55 12.78
C MET A 94 11.85 -4.06 13.88
N GLY A 95 12.68 -5.05 13.58
CA GLY A 95 13.48 -5.83 14.52
C GLY A 95 12.74 -7.07 15.02
N ASP A 96 13.40 -8.24 14.99
CA ASP A 96 12.82 -9.57 15.22
C ASP A 96 12.02 -9.77 16.52
N LYS A 97 12.27 -8.94 17.55
CA LYS A 97 11.60 -9.01 18.86
C LYS A 97 10.44 -8.02 19.01
N THR A 98 10.20 -7.21 17.98
CA THR A 98 9.15 -6.19 18.00
C THR A 98 7.82 -6.85 17.69
N GLU A 99 6.85 -6.70 18.60
CA GLU A 99 5.47 -7.03 18.27
C GLU A 99 4.97 -6.05 17.21
N ILE A 100 4.39 -6.57 16.14
CA ILE A 100 3.87 -5.78 15.01
C ILE A 100 2.35 -5.85 14.96
N LYS A 101 1.74 -4.79 14.46
CA LYS A 101 0.30 -4.70 14.20
C LYS A 101 0.07 -4.22 12.78
N ALA A 102 -0.82 -4.89 12.05
CA ALA A 102 -1.31 -4.42 10.77
C ALA A 102 -2.49 -3.45 10.96
N LEU A 103 -2.48 -2.38 10.18
CA LEU A 103 -3.58 -1.45 9.99
C LEU A 103 -4.05 -1.55 8.53
N SER A 104 -5.35 -1.51 8.32
CA SER A 104 -5.96 -1.55 6.99
C SER A 104 -7.22 -0.68 6.96
N THR A 105 -7.62 -0.29 5.76
CA THR A 105 -8.86 0.43 5.54
C THR A 105 -10.04 -0.52 5.64
N THR A 106 -11.05 -0.13 6.45
CA THR A 106 -12.26 -0.92 6.68
C THR A 106 -13.47 -0.24 6.06
N HIS A 107 -14.21 -0.97 5.23
CA HIS A 107 -15.47 -0.53 4.64
C HIS A 107 -16.65 -1.11 5.42
N PHE A 108 -17.70 -0.32 5.62
CA PHE A 108 -18.92 -0.73 6.34
C PHE A 108 -20.12 -0.95 5.40
N SER A 109 -19.93 -0.82 4.09
CA SER A 109 -20.94 -1.02 3.04
C SER A 109 -20.37 -1.86 1.89
N ASN A 110 -21.23 -2.59 1.18
CA ASN A 110 -20.84 -3.49 0.07
C ASN A 110 -20.79 -2.83 -1.31
N SER A 111 -20.86 -1.50 -1.36
CA SER A 111 -20.68 -0.71 -2.57
C SER A 111 -19.19 -0.65 -2.96
N THR A 112 -18.95 -0.46 -4.27
CA THR A 112 -17.61 -0.27 -4.84
C THR A 112 -17.67 0.86 -5.88
N PRO A 113 -17.86 2.10 -5.45
CA PRO A 113 -17.92 3.22 -6.37
C PRO A 113 -16.56 3.46 -7.02
N LEU A 114 -16.56 3.63 -8.34
CA LEU A 114 -15.34 3.89 -9.12
C LEU A 114 -14.69 5.22 -8.72
N LEU A 115 -15.50 6.26 -8.48
CA LEU A 115 -15.08 7.54 -7.95
C LEU A 115 -16.31 8.17 -7.29
N GLN A 116 -16.17 8.69 -6.07
CA GLN A 116 -17.23 9.47 -5.44
C GLN A 116 -16.67 10.52 -4.50
N LYS A 117 -17.54 11.45 -4.10
CA LYS A 117 -17.23 12.41 -3.05
C LYS A 117 -17.31 11.76 -1.67
N TYR A 118 -16.27 11.97 -0.86
CA TYR A 118 -16.26 11.64 0.56
C TYR A 118 -16.08 12.92 1.40
N ILE A 119 -16.65 12.91 2.60
CA ILE A 119 -16.47 13.95 3.61
C ILE A 119 -15.79 13.33 4.83
N ILE A 120 -14.78 14.01 5.37
CA ILE A 120 -14.16 13.62 6.64
C ILE A 120 -15.15 13.90 7.78
N LEU A 121 -15.59 12.82 8.46
CA LEU A 121 -16.65 12.85 9.47
C LEU A 121 -16.15 13.26 10.85
N ASP A 122 -14.91 12.87 11.19
CA ASP A 122 -14.28 13.11 12.49
C ASP A 122 -12.88 13.72 12.30
N THR A 123 -12.34 14.36 13.34
CA THR A 123 -10.94 14.81 13.31
C THR A 123 -10.02 13.61 13.06
N PRO A 124 -9.14 13.65 12.03
CA PRO A 124 -8.20 12.56 11.78
C PRO A 124 -7.35 12.22 13.01
N GLU A 125 -7.31 10.95 13.37
CA GLU A 125 -6.55 10.43 14.52
C GLU A 125 -5.14 10.08 14.05
N GLU A 126 -4.12 10.82 14.51
CA GLU A 126 -2.71 10.48 14.25
C GLU A 126 -2.36 9.19 15.00
N VAL A 127 -1.79 8.22 14.27
CA VAL A 127 -1.21 7.02 14.87
C VAL A 127 0.26 7.30 15.11
N GLU A 128 0.61 7.61 16.36
CA GLU A 128 2.00 7.81 16.74
C GLU A 128 2.79 6.53 16.49
N THR A 129 3.71 6.57 15.53
CA THR A 129 4.57 5.45 15.19
C THR A 129 5.96 5.94 14.75
N PRO A 130 7.05 5.46 15.37
CA PRO A 130 8.41 5.82 15.00
C PRO A 130 8.85 5.12 13.71
N LYS A 131 8.18 4.02 13.33
CA LYS A 131 8.51 3.22 12.16
C LYS A 131 7.24 2.66 11.53
N MET A 132 7.21 2.57 10.21
CA MET A 132 6.14 1.93 9.48
C MET A 132 6.71 1.17 8.28
N VAL A 133 6.04 0.09 7.90
CA VAL A 133 6.25 -0.60 6.61
C VAL A 133 4.91 -0.63 5.90
N ALA A 134 4.83 0.01 4.75
CA ALA A 134 3.66 -0.05 3.89
C ALA A 134 3.80 -1.21 2.91
N CYS A 135 2.75 -2.02 2.76
CA CYS A 135 2.69 -3.13 1.82
C CYS A 135 1.45 -2.98 0.94
N HIS A 136 1.67 -2.91 -0.36
CA HIS A 136 0.65 -2.72 -1.38
C HIS A 136 0.43 -4.01 -2.14
N THR A 137 -0.83 -4.45 -2.26
CA THR A 137 -1.16 -5.60 -3.09
C THR A 137 -0.97 -5.24 -4.55
N MET A 138 -0.16 -6.04 -5.25
CA MET A 138 0.18 -5.85 -6.65
C MET A 138 -0.59 -6.83 -7.51
N PRO A 139 -1.13 -6.38 -8.66
CA PRO A 139 -1.84 -7.28 -9.55
C PRO A 139 -0.85 -8.23 -10.24
N TYR A 140 -1.04 -9.53 -10.05
CA TYR A 140 -0.17 -10.58 -10.57
C TYR A 140 -0.92 -11.92 -10.60
N ALA A 141 -0.30 -12.97 -11.16
CA ALA A 141 -0.89 -14.31 -11.28
C ALA A 141 -1.28 -14.96 -9.93
N TYR A 142 -0.65 -14.51 -8.85
CA TYR A 142 -0.91 -14.89 -7.46
C TYR A 142 -0.61 -13.68 -6.58
N ALA A 143 -0.92 -13.75 -5.27
CA ALA A 143 -0.78 -12.60 -4.40
C ALA A 143 0.68 -12.17 -4.21
N ILE A 144 0.99 -10.90 -4.53
CA ILE A 144 2.29 -10.27 -4.35
C ILE A 144 2.11 -8.93 -3.64
N PHE A 145 3.05 -8.61 -2.77
CA PHE A 145 3.04 -7.37 -2.00
C PHE A 145 4.28 -6.54 -2.31
N TYR A 146 4.09 -5.34 -2.87
CA TYR A 146 5.14 -4.32 -2.90
C TYR A 146 5.22 -3.68 -1.52
N CYS A 147 6.23 -4.05 -0.75
CA CYS A 147 6.48 -3.51 0.58
C CYS A 147 7.61 -2.50 0.55
N HIS A 148 7.48 -1.42 1.31
CA HIS A 148 8.54 -0.44 1.46
C HIS A 148 8.49 0.29 2.81
N HIS A 149 9.67 0.75 3.21
CA HIS A 149 9.93 1.58 4.37
C HIS A 149 10.77 2.79 3.94
N THR A 150 10.35 3.98 4.34
CA THR A 150 11.10 5.21 4.10
C THR A 150 11.58 5.77 5.44
N VAL A 151 12.86 6.16 5.50
CA VAL A 151 13.45 6.84 6.67
C VAL A 151 12.93 8.28 6.81
N SER A 152 12.45 8.88 5.72
CA SER A 152 11.88 10.23 5.74
C SER A 152 10.64 10.33 6.61
N LYS A 153 10.42 11.52 7.18
CA LYS A 153 9.30 11.78 8.11
C LYS A 153 7.98 11.50 7.41
N SER A 154 7.27 10.49 7.89
CA SER A 154 5.92 10.16 7.45
C SER A 154 4.99 10.13 8.65
N LYS A 155 3.73 10.51 8.44
CA LYS A 155 2.67 10.44 9.46
C LYS A 155 1.56 9.53 9.00
N VAL A 156 0.96 8.83 9.95
CA VAL A 156 -0.12 7.87 9.72
C VAL A 156 -1.38 8.40 10.39
N PHE A 157 -2.51 8.34 9.71
CA PHE A 157 -3.79 8.76 10.24
C PHE A 157 -4.86 7.70 10.04
N LYS A 158 -5.75 7.56 11.03
CA LYS A 158 -7.06 6.93 10.85
C LYS A 158 -8.07 8.03 10.55
N VAL A 159 -8.87 7.83 9.50
CA VAL A 159 -9.80 8.85 9.01
C VAL A 159 -11.18 8.21 8.82
N SER A 160 -12.18 8.77 9.49
CA SER A 160 -13.59 8.43 9.24
C SER A 160 -14.11 9.19 8.02
N LEU A 161 -14.54 8.46 7.00
CA LEU A 161 -15.08 9.02 5.75
C LEU A 161 -16.55 8.64 5.58
N GLY A 162 -17.36 9.60 5.13
CA GLY A 162 -18.74 9.42 4.70
C GLY A 162 -18.88 9.71 3.21
N GLY A 163 -19.29 8.72 2.43
CA GLY A 163 -19.56 8.86 1.00
C GLY A 163 -20.93 9.49 0.74
N GLU A 164 -21.08 10.17 -0.38
CA GLU A 164 -22.36 10.77 -0.80
C GLU A 164 -23.46 9.72 -1.06
N ASN A 165 -23.07 8.48 -1.38
CA ASN A 165 -23.95 7.32 -1.51
C ASN A 165 -24.33 6.66 -0.17
N GLY A 166 -23.92 7.25 0.97
CA GLY A 166 -24.15 6.71 2.31
C GLY A 166 -23.06 5.78 2.84
N ASP A 167 -21.99 5.55 2.07
CA ASP A 167 -20.87 4.70 2.50
C ASP A 167 -20.19 5.25 3.74
N LYS A 168 -19.72 4.33 4.59
CA LYS A 168 -18.83 4.65 5.70
C LYS A 168 -17.56 3.86 5.55
N VAL A 169 -16.43 4.54 5.69
CA VAL A 169 -15.10 3.95 5.59
C VAL A 169 -14.24 4.47 6.73
N LYS A 170 -13.55 3.56 7.43
CA LYS A 170 -12.43 3.91 8.32
C LYS A 170 -11.16 3.69 7.54
N ALA A 171 -10.63 4.75 6.95
CA ALA A 171 -9.48 4.71 6.07
C ALA A 171 -8.17 4.93 6.81
N ILE A 172 -7.12 4.25 6.37
CA ILE A 172 -5.75 4.58 6.73
C ILE A 172 -5.19 5.54 5.70
N ALA A 173 -4.62 6.65 6.15
CA ALA A 173 -3.90 7.60 5.31
C ALA A 173 -2.44 7.68 5.76
N VAL A 174 -1.54 7.79 4.80
CA VAL A 174 -0.12 8.08 5.05
C VAL A 174 0.21 9.39 4.37
N CYS A 175 0.90 10.27 5.10
CA CYS A 175 1.42 11.53 4.62
C CYS A 175 2.93 11.51 4.69
N HIS A 176 3.59 11.56 3.54
CA HIS A 176 5.03 11.74 3.43
C HIS A 176 5.35 13.23 3.53
N LEU A 177 6.00 13.64 4.62
CA LEU A 177 6.26 15.06 4.92
C LEU A 177 7.48 15.60 4.17
N ASP A 178 8.35 14.71 3.72
CA ASP A 178 9.51 15.02 2.91
C ASP A 178 9.59 14.06 1.72
N THR A 179 9.49 14.64 0.53
CA THR A 179 9.49 13.95 -0.76
C THR A 179 10.70 14.32 -1.60
N SER A 180 11.69 15.05 -1.07
CA SER A 180 12.82 15.59 -1.87
C SER A 180 13.64 14.52 -2.59
N GLU A 181 13.74 13.34 -1.99
CA GLU A 181 14.50 12.19 -2.52
C GLU A 181 13.66 11.31 -3.47
N TRP A 182 12.36 11.60 -3.65
CA TRP A 182 11.53 10.86 -4.58
C TRP A 182 11.94 11.15 -6.02
N SER A 183 11.82 10.14 -6.88
CA SER A 183 12.08 10.31 -8.32
C SER A 183 11.26 11.48 -8.87
N PRO A 184 11.86 12.46 -9.57
CA PRO A 184 11.11 13.55 -10.19
C PRO A 184 10.02 13.08 -11.17
N SER A 185 10.14 11.86 -11.69
CA SER A 185 9.15 11.21 -12.56
C SER A 185 8.05 10.44 -11.80
N HIS A 186 8.05 10.48 -10.46
CA HIS A 186 7.05 9.78 -9.66
C HIS A 186 5.63 10.24 -10.03
N VAL A 187 4.72 9.28 -10.22
CA VAL A 187 3.38 9.54 -10.76
C VAL A 187 2.61 10.59 -9.94
N SER A 188 2.81 10.63 -8.63
CA SER A 188 2.17 11.60 -7.74
C SER A 188 2.47 13.05 -8.11
N PHE A 189 3.68 13.35 -8.59
CA PHE A 189 4.05 14.72 -9.00
C PHE A 189 3.29 15.17 -10.25
N ARG A 190 3.09 14.26 -11.21
CA ARG A 190 2.27 14.52 -12.39
C ARG A 190 0.78 14.68 -12.05
N VAL A 191 0.25 13.84 -11.16
CA VAL A 191 -1.18 13.88 -10.78
C VAL A 191 -1.51 15.12 -9.95
N LEU A 192 -0.63 15.52 -9.04
CA LEU A 192 -0.85 16.65 -8.14
C LEU A 192 -0.36 17.99 -8.73
N GLY A 193 0.38 17.98 -9.84
CA GLY A 193 0.93 19.19 -10.45
C GLY A 193 1.99 19.89 -9.58
N ILE A 194 2.72 19.11 -8.78
CA ILE A 194 3.74 19.59 -7.84
C ILE A 194 5.11 19.00 -8.19
N SER A 195 6.17 19.55 -7.60
CA SER A 195 7.54 19.04 -7.78
C SER A 195 8.02 18.30 -6.54
N SER A 196 9.12 17.56 -6.69
CA SER A 196 9.78 16.89 -5.57
C SER A 196 10.17 17.88 -4.47
N GLY A 197 9.88 17.54 -3.21
CA GLY A 197 10.27 18.32 -2.04
C GLY A 197 9.49 19.61 -1.80
N THR A 198 8.48 19.96 -2.61
CA THR A 198 7.76 21.24 -2.45
C THR A 198 6.66 21.19 -1.38
N CYS A 199 6.02 20.04 -1.20
CA CYS A 199 4.98 19.86 -0.20
C CYS A 199 4.83 18.40 0.23
N PRO A 200 4.20 18.15 1.40
CA PRO A 200 3.83 16.81 1.81
C PRO A 200 2.86 16.16 0.82
N ILE A 201 2.99 14.85 0.61
CA ILE A 201 2.06 14.06 -0.19
C ILE A 201 1.32 13.08 0.72
N CYS A 202 0.01 13.20 0.76
CA CYS A 202 -0.87 12.28 1.47
C CYS A 202 -1.60 11.36 0.50
N HIS A 203 -1.76 10.09 0.86
CA HIS A 203 -2.64 9.18 0.16
C HIS A 203 -3.34 8.21 1.10
N PHE A 204 -4.52 7.76 0.68
CA PHE A 204 -5.26 6.73 1.39
C PHE A 204 -4.82 5.33 0.94
N PHE A 205 -4.95 4.37 1.85
CA PHE A 205 -4.69 2.96 1.58
C PHE A 205 -6.01 2.28 1.19
N PRO A 206 -6.07 1.60 0.04
CA PRO A 206 -7.10 0.61 -0.25
C PRO A 206 -7.23 -0.48 0.83
N SER A 207 -8.37 -1.17 0.88
CA SER A 207 -8.67 -2.22 1.87
C SER A 207 -7.76 -3.45 1.77
N ASP A 208 -7.23 -3.74 0.58
CA ASP A 208 -6.29 -4.82 0.29
C ASP A 208 -4.82 -4.44 0.54
N ASN A 209 -4.56 -3.22 1.02
CA ASN A 209 -3.21 -2.78 1.40
C ASN A 209 -3.05 -2.79 2.93
N LEU A 210 -1.84 -3.07 3.37
CA LEU A 210 -1.50 -3.21 4.78
C LEU A 210 -0.44 -2.20 5.18
N LEU A 211 -0.64 -1.58 6.33
CA LEU A 211 0.36 -0.75 6.98
C LEU A 211 0.77 -1.41 8.29
N TRP A 212 2.04 -1.79 8.39
CA TRP A 212 2.59 -2.44 9.58
C TRP A 212 3.27 -1.40 10.46
N VAL A 213 2.95 -1.43 11.75
CA VAL A 213 3.51 -0.57 12.78
C VAL A 213 3.90 -1.40 14.01
N PRO A 214 4.88 -0.95 14.83
CA PRO A 214 5.12 -1.54 16.13
C PRO A 214 3.86 -1.47 17.00
N LYS A 215 3.59 -2.55 17.73
CA LYS A 215 2.57 -2.57 18.77
C LYS A 215 3.19 -2.03 20.04
N PHE A 216 2.83 -0.83 20.43
CA PHE A 216 3.16 -0.32 21.76
C PHE A 216 2.32 -1.09 22.78
N ALA A 217 2.99 -1.85 23.65
CA ALA A 217 2.37 -2.25 24.89
C ALA A 217 2.01 -0.96 25.62
N ILE A 218 0.70 -0.72 25.83
CA ILE A 218 0.27 0.29 26.79
C ILE A 218 0.94 -0.14 28.09
N ALA A 219 1.89 0.65 28.59
CA ALA A 219 2.37 0.47 29.94
C ALA A 219 1.12 0.56 30.81
N GLN A 220 0.69 -0.58 31.37
CA GLN A 220 -0.27 -0.56 32.46
C GLN A 220 0.41 0.26 33.54
N VAL A 221 -0.05 1.50 33.71
CA VAL A 221 0.23 2.28 34.89
C VAL A 221 -0.44 1.51 36.01
N ILE A 222 0.39 0.77 36.77
CA ILE A 222 0.03 0.19 38.06
C ILE A 222 -0.20 1.34 39.03
#